data_AF-A0A534VHX2-F1
#
_entry.id   AF-A0A534VHX2-F1
#
_cell.length_a   1.000
_cell.length_b   1.000
_cell.length_c   1.000
_cell.angle_alpha   90.00
_cell.angle_beta   90.00
_cell.angle_gamma   90.00
#
_symmetry.space_group_name_H-M   'P 1'
#
loop_
_entity.id
_entity.type
_entity.pdbx_description
1 polymer ?
#
loop_
_entity_poly.entity_id
_entity_poly.type
_entity_poly.pdbx_seq_one_letter_code
_entity_poly.pdbx_strand_id
1 'polypeptide(L)'
;MEIPKAGAEGVLLSHGGNSGGYTFFIKDKKLHYVHNYVGAEEFHVESREAVPEGKLELRFEFEPTGKPDIAKGKGTAGRAQFLYQ
;
A
#
# COMPACT_ATOMS: atom_id res chain seq x y z
N MET A 1 13.23 -5.55 -6.74
CA MET A 1 14.13 -5.76 -5.58
C MET A 1 14.46 -7.26 -5.47
N GLU A 2 15.47 -7.61 -4.69
CA GLU A 2 15.76 -9.01 -4.36
C GLU A 2 15.22 -9.32 -2.97
N ILE A 3 14.42 -10.38 -2.81
CA ILE A 3 13.95 -10.89 -1.53
C ILE A 3 14.86 -12.03 -1.06
N PRO A 4 15.61 -11.87 0.04
CA PRO A 4 16.47 -12.93 0.56
C PRO A 4 15.70 -14.17 1.02
N LYS A 5 16.37 -15.32 1.08
CA LYS A 5 15.80 -16.58 1.62
C LYS A 5 15.26 -16.46 3.06
N ALA A 6 15.84 -15.57 3.85
CA ALA A 6 15.38 -15.30 5.21
C ALA A 6 14.07 -14.48 5.26
N GLY A 7 13.61 -13.95 4.13
CA GLY A 7 12.57 -12.93 4.02
C GLY A 7 13.15 -11.51 4.00
N ALA A 8 12.28 -10.54 3.74
CA ALA A 8 12.58 -9.12 3.82
C ALA A 8 11.63 -8.46 4.83
N GLU A 9 12.06 -7.36 5.45
CA GLU A 9 11.30 -6.60 6.43
C GLU A 9 11.65 -5.12 6.28
N GLY A 10 10.68 -4.24 6.49
CA GLY A 10 10.88 -2.78 6.51
C GLY A 10 10.17 -2.02 5.39
N VAL A 11 10.40 -0.71 5.39
CA VAL A 11 9.71 0.25 4.50
C VAL A 11 10.37 0.28 3.12
N LEU A 12 9.54 0.13 2.08
CA LEU A 12 9.94 0.22 0.67
C LEU A 12 9.73 1.64 0.13
N LEU A 13 8.62 2.27 0.49
CA LEU A 13 8.27 3.63 0.10
C LEU A 13 7.45 4.26 1.22
N SER A 14 7.77 5.50 1.56
CA SER A 14 6.97 6.32 2.46
C SER A 14 6.90 7.73 1.91
N HIS A 15 5.70 8.28 1.82
CA HIS A 15 5.48 9.65 1.38
C HIS A 15 4.31 10.25 2.15
N GLY A 16 4.50 11.46 2.69
CA GLY A 16 3.46 12.13 3.43
C GLY A 16 3.94 13.39 4.14
N GLY A 17 3.02 14.01 4.86
CA GLY A 17 3.27 15.16 5.71
C GLY A 17 2.21 15.25 6.80
N ASN A 18 2.05 16.44 7.38
CA ASN A 18 1.12 16.67 8.50
C ASN A 18 -0.34 16.33 8.15
N SER A 19 -0.69 16.41 6.87
CA SER A 19 -2.06 16.26 6.38
C SER A 19 -2.31 14.90 5.72
N GLY A 20 -1.55 13.86 6.08
CA GLY A 20 -1.73 12.50 5.56
C GLY A 20 -0.56 12.01 4.73
N GLY A 21 -0.74 10.85 4.11
CA GLY A 21 0.32 10.17 3.38
C GLY A 21 0.09 8.67 3.27
N TYR A 22 1.07 7.96 2.73
CA TYR A 22 1.02 6.52 2.62
C TYR A 22 2.39 5.89 2.85
N THR A 23 2.38 4.63 3.24
CA THR A 23 3.58 3.82 3.39
C THR A 23 3.36 2.42 2.82
N PHE A 24 4.37 1.92 2.13
CA PHE A 24 4.41 0.61 1.48
C PHE A 24 5.61 -0.15 2.03
N PHE A 25 5.37 -1.31 2.63
CA PHE A 25 6.37 -1.98 3.47
C PHE A 25 6.15 -3.48 3.53
N ILE A 26 7.17 -4.20 3.95
CA ILE A 26 7.09 -5.63 4.27
C ILE A 26 7.13 -5.76 5.79
N LYS A 27 6.16 -6.49 6.35
CA LYS A 27 6.10 -6.82 7.76
C LYS A 27 5.62 -8.25 7.93
N ASP A 28 6.24 -9.02 8.82
CA ASP A 28 5.87 -10.42 9.08
C ASP A 28 5.82 -11.24 7.77
N LYS A 29 6.80 -10.99 6.89
CA LYS A 29 6.93 -11.53 5.52
C LYS A 29 5.79 -11.19 4.55
N LYS A 30 4.84 -10.34 4.92
CA LYS A 30 3.71 -9.93 4.08
C LYS A 30 3.90 -8.52 3.56
N LEU A 31 3.22 -8.22 2.46
CA LEU A 31 3.22 -6.91 1.85
C LEU A 31 2.09 -6.07 2.45
N HIS A 32 2.42 -4.86 2.87
CA HIS A 32 1.48 -3.93 3.50
C HIS A 32 1.49 -2.58 2.78
N TYR A 33 0.30 -1.99 2.66
CA TYR A 33 0.11 -0.61 2.25
C TYR A 33 -0.86 0.06 3.23
N VAL A 34 -0.45 1.19 3.80
CA VAL A 34 -1.31 2.02 4.65
C VAL A 34 -1.42 3.40 4.03
N HIS A 35 -2.64 3.91 3.88
CA HIS A 35 -2.92 5.28 3.46
C HIS A 35 -3.69 6.01 4.54
N ASN A 36 -3.08 7.06 5.10
CA ASN A 36 -3.73 8.01 5.97
C ASN A 36 -4.43 9.06 5.09
N TYR A 37 -5.76 8.97 5.07
CA TYR A 37 -6.64 9.87 4.34
C TYR A 37 -6.90 11.15 5.15
N VAL A 38 -5.96 12.08 5.05
CA VAL A 38 -6.07 13.45 5.57
C VAL A 38 -6.37 13.55 7.07
N GLY A 39 -5.89 12.57 7.85
CA GLY A 39 -6.14 12.45 9.28
C GLY A 39 -7.56 11.99 9.64
N ALA A 40 -8.40 11.68 8.66
CA ALA A 40 -9.77 11.23 8.89
C ALA A 40 -9.86 9.71 9.08
N GLU A 41 -9.11 8.95 8.28
CA GLU A 41 -9.17 7.49 8.27
C GLU A 41 -7.85 6.88 7.78
N GLU A 42 -7.49 5.69 8.28
CA GLU A 42 -6.36 4.91 7.79
C GLU A 42 -6.88 3.66 7.05
N PHE A 43 -6.55 3.57 5.76
CA PHE A 43 -6.85 2.41 4.94
C PHE A 43 -5.65 1.48 4.91
N HIS A 44 -5.80 0.26 5.43
CA HIS A 44 -4.74 -0.74 5.44
C HIS A 44 -5.09 -1.92 4.52
N VAL A 45 -4.13 -2.26 3.65
CA VAL A 45 -4.17 -3.42 2.78
C VAL A 45 -3.00 -4.34 3.12
N GLU A 46 -3.27 -5.64 3.24
CA GLU A 46 -2.30 -6.68 3.54
C GLU A 46 -2.39 -7.82 2.50
N SER A 47 -1.26 -8.36 2.07
CA SER A 47 -1.24 -9.54 1.22
C SER A 47 -1.70 -10.77 1.97
N ARG A 48 -2.44 -11.65 1.29
CA ARG A 48 -2.90 -12.92 1.89
C ARG A 48 -1.74 -13.86 2.17
N GLU A 49 -0.83 -13.95 1.21
CA GLU A 49 0.35 -14.81 1.25
C GLU A 49 1.60 -13.99 1.58
N ALA A 50 2.65 -14.70 2.02
CA ALA A 50 3.98 -14.13 2.18
C ALA A 50 4.58 -13.73 0.82
N VAL A 51 5.43 -12.71 0.83
CA VAL A 51 6.19 -12.29 -0.36
C VAL A 51 7.20 -13.40 -0.71
N PRO A 52 7.23 -13.90 -1.96
CA PRO A 52 8.14 -14.97 -2.34
C PRO A 52 9.60 -14.51 -2.32
N GLU A 53 10.53 -15.46 -2.20
CA GLU A 53 11.97 -15.19 -2.35
C GLU A 53 12.33 -14.90 -3.81
N GLY A 54 13.47 -14.24 -4.02
CA GLY A 54 14.04 -13.97 -5.34
C GLY A 54 13.81 -12.54 -5.84
N LYS A 55 14.12 -12.35 -7.13
CA LYS A 55 13.98 -11.06 -7.81
C LYS A 55 12.51 -10.79 -8.15
N LEU A 56 11.95 -9.72 -7.57
CA LEU A 56 10.55 -9.34 -7.75
C LEU A 56 10.36 -7.84 -7.96
N GLU A 57 9.36 -7.48 -8.73
CA GLU A 57 8.71 -6.18 -8.70
C GLU A 57 7.47 -6.24 -7.80
N LEU A 58 7.50 -5.47 -6.72
CA LEU A 58 6.37 -5.36 -5.79
C LEU A 58 5.55 -4.11 -6.16
N ARG A 59 4.25 -4.29 -6.35
CA ARG A 59 3.36 -3.20 -6.78
C ARG A 59 2.12 -3.11 -5.92
N PHE A 60 1.77 -1.89 -5.55
CA PHE A 60 0.43 -1.52 -5.09
C PHE A 60 -0.28 -0.79 -6.23
N GLU A 61 -1.52 -1.18 -6.50
CA GLU A 61 -2.39 -0.50 -7.45
C GLU A 61 -3.68 -0.05 -6.78
N PHE A 62 -4.08 1.19 -7.08
CA PHE A 62 -5.37 1.74 -6.72
C PHE A 62 -6.15 2.08 -7.98
N GLU A 63 -7.27 1.40 -8.19
CA GLU A 63 -8.18 1.63 -9.30
C GLU A 63 -9.39 2.43 -8.81
N PRO A 64 -9.62 3.67 -9.28
CA PRO A 64 -10.84 4.40 -8.99
C PRO A 64 -12.08 3.66 -9.47
N THR A 65 -13.05 3.42 -8.59
CA THR A 65 -14.30 2.73 -8.92
C THR A 65 -15.51 3.67 -8.90
N GLY A 66 -15.30 4.96 -8.68
CA GLY A 66 -16.36 5.97 -8.61
C GLY A 66 -15.86 7.38 -8.94
N LYS A 67 -16.73 8.35 -8.71
CA LYS A 67 -16.40 9.79 -8.80
C LYS A 67 -16.12 10.34 -7.40
N PRO A 68 -15.24 11.33 -7.25
CA PRO A 68 -15.07 12.03 -5.99
C PRO A 68 -16.30 12.90 -5.65
N ASP A 69 -16.51 13.16 -4.35
CA ASP A 69 -17.48 14.15 -3.85
C ASP A 69 -16.71 15.36 -3.29
N ILE A 70 -16.22 16.18 -4.21
CA ILE A 70 -15.36 17.32 -3.91
C ILE A 70 -16.07 18.35 -3.02
N ALA A 71 -17.38 18.55 -3.21
CA ALA A 71 -18.17 19.48 -2.41
C ALA A 71 -18.21 19.10 -0.93
N LYS A 72 -18.07 17.80 -0.61
CA LYS A 72 -17.98 17.30 0.76
C LYS A 72 -16.56 16.92 1.18
N GLY A 73 -15.55 17.33 0.41
CA GLY A 73 -14.15 17.05 0.69
C GLY A 73 -13.75 15.57 0.56
N LYS A 74 -14.52 14.76 -0.18
CA LYS A 74 -14.25 13.33 -0.36
C LYS A 74 -13.56 13.04 -1.68
N GLY A 75 -12.52 12.21 -1.60
CA GLY A 75 -11.87 11.59 -2.75
C GLY A 75 -12.75 10.54 -3.42
N THR A 76 -12.16 9.76 -4.31
CA THR A 76 -12.86 8.67 -4.99
C THR A 76 -12.77 7.36 -4.21
N ALA A 77 -13.81 6.54 -4.28
CA ALA A 77 -13.71 5.14 -3.89
C ALA A 77 -12.79 4.40 -4.87
N GLY A 78 -12.15 3.34 -4.42
CA GLY A 78 -11.36 2.51 -5.31
C GLY A 78 -11.11 1.11 -4.80
N ARG A 79 -10.60 0.28 -5.70
CA ARG A 79 -10.12 -1.07 -5.43
C ARG A 79 -8.61 -1.02 -5.27
N ALA A 80 -8.14 -1.58 -4.16
CA ALA A 80 -6.72 -1.74 -3.89
C ALA A 80 -6.29 -3.19 -4.14
N GLN A 81 -5.14 -3.39 -4.78
CA GLN A 81 -4.57 -4.72 -5.02
C GLN A 81 -3.04 -4.71 -5.01
N PHE A 82 -2.46 -5.89 -4.71
CA PHE A 82 -1.03 -6.13 -4.84
C PHE A 82 -0.74 -7.01 -6.05
N LEU A 83 0.37 -6.72 -6.73
CA LEU A 83 0.90 -7.55 -7.82
C LEU A 83 2.38 -7.85 -7.58
N TYR A 84 2.80 -9.02 -8.07
CA TYR A 84 4.18 -9.50 -8.08
C TYR A 84 4.55 -9.84 -9.52
N GLN A 85 5.70 -9.36 -10.00
CA GLN A 85 6.26 -9.68 -11.32
C GLN A 85 7.73 -10.04 -11.23
#